data_AF-A0A7Y7B249-F1
#
_entry.id   AF-A0A7Y7B249-F1
#
_cell.length_a   1.000
_cell.length_b   1.000
_cell.length_c   1.000
_cell.angle_alpha   90.00
_cell.angle_beta   90.00
_cell.angle_gamma   90.00
#
_symmetry.space_group_name_H-M   'P 1'
#
loop_
_entity.id
_entity.type
_entity.pdbx_description
1 polymer ?
#
loop_
_entity_poly.entity_id
_entity_poly.type
_entity_poly.pdbx_seq_one_letter_code
_entity_poly.pdbx_strand_id
1 'polypeptide(L)' 'MRSHFAGADPHRTVYVGDHPQNDIAPAAAAGLRTAHLRRGPYGHLWADTSEVRAADWRITALTDLPVLLTS' A
#
# COMPACT_ATOMS: atom_id res chain seq x y z
N MET A 1 -14.50 -14.64 -14.00
CA MET A 1 -14.92 -14.36 -12.61
C MET A 1 -14.18 -13.12 -12.14
N ARG A 2 -14.89 -11.98 -11.96
CA ARG A 2 -14.28 -10.70 -11.56
C ARG A 2 -14.38 -10.58 -10.04
N SER A 3 -13.37 -11.04 -9.29
CA SER A 3 -13.33 -10.83 -7.84
C SER A 3 -12.99 -9.37 -7.55
N HIS A 4 -14.01 -8.52 -7.39
CA HIS A 4 -13.81 -7.16 -6.88
C HIS A 4 -14.44 -7.09 -5.49
N PHE A 5 -13.60 -7.04 -4.46
CA PHE A 5 -14.05 -6.45 -3.20
C PHE A 5 -14.48 -5.00 -3.52
N ALA A 6 -15.74 -4.65 -3.21
CA ALA A 6 -16.37 -3.34 -3.46
C ALA A 6 -16.66 -2.90 -4.91
N GLY A 7 -16.34 -3.68 -5.94
CA GLY A 7 -16.67 -3.34 -7.34
C GLY A 7 -15.83 -2.22 -7.98
N ALA A 8 -14.81 -1.71 -7.27
CA ALA A 8 -13.87 -0.72 -7.79
C ALA A 8 -12.75 -1.38 -8.61
N ASP A 9 -12.25 -0.67 -9.62
CA ASP A 9 -11.08 -1.10 -10.39
C ASP A 9 -9.85 -1.23 -9.47
N PRO A 10 -9.04 -2.31 -9.57
CA PRO A 10 -7.85 -2.48 -8.74
C PRO A 10 -6.90 -1.28 -8.81
N HIS A 11 -6.67 -0.71 -10.00
CA HIS A 11 -5.78 0.44 -10.17
C HIS A 11 -6.35 1.75 -9.62
N ARG A 12 -7.64 1.76 -9.22
CA ARG A 12 -8.31 2.84 -8.48
C ARG A 12 -8.47 2.55 -6.99
N THR A 13 -7.87 1.47 -6.51
CA THR A 13 -7.92 1.06 -5.11
C THR A 13 -6.51 1.07 -4.54
N VAL A 14 -6.36 1.60 -3.31
CA VAL A 14 -5.09 1.64 -2.60
C VAL A 14 -5.15 0.68 -1.42
N TYR A 15 -4.18 -0.22 -1.32
CA TYR A 15 -3.92 -1.01 -0.12
C TYR A 15 -2.90 -0.29 0.76
N VAL A 16 -3.18 -0.19 2.06
CA VAL A 16 -2.31 0.51 3.03
C VAL A 16 -1.91 -0.47 4.13
N GLY A 17 -0.61 -0.70 4.30
CA GLY A 17 -0.09 -1.66 5.29
C GLY A 17 1.38 -1.44 5.63
N ASP A 18 1.89 -2.16 6.62
CA ASP A 18 3.22 -1.97 7.22
C ASP A 18 4.18 -3.14 6.99
N HIS A 19 3.73 -4.19 6.29
CA HIS A 19 4.51 -5.40 6.03
C HIS A 19 4.72 -5.66 4.53
N PRO A 20 5.96 -5.67 4.01
CA PRO A 20 6.24 -5.79 2.58
C PRO A 20 5.67 -7.08 1.95
N GLN A 21 5.79 -8.21 2.64
CA GLN A 21 5.35 -9.50 2.11
C GLN A 21 3.84 -9.76 2.24
N ASN A 22 3.16 -9.08 3.16
CA ASN A 22 1.75 -9.34 3.45
C ASN A 22 0.85 -8.26 2.82
N ASP A 23 1.37 -7.04 2.70
CA ASP A 23 0.59 -5.88 2.29
C ASP A 23 1.04 -5.35 0.93
N ILE A 24 2.36 -5.21 0.70
CA ILE A 24 2.87 -4.51 -0.49
C ILE A 24 2.94 -5.44 -1.69
N ALA A 25 3.76 -6.49 -1.61
CA ALA A 25 3.97 -7.44 -2.70
C ALA A 25 2.66 -8.10 -3.20
N PRO A 26 1.78 -8.66 -2.33
CA PRO A 26 0.55 -9.28 -2.81
C PRO A 26 -0.47 -8.27 -3.35
N ALA A 27 -0.56 -7.05 -2.79
CA ALA A 27 -1.46 -6.03 -3.32
C ALA A 27 -1.02 -5.53 -4.71
N ALA A 28 0.28 -5.29 -4.90
CA ALA A 28 0.85 -4.94 -6.20
C ALA A 28 0.60 -6.06 -7.23
N ALA A 29 0.81 -7.32 -6.85
CA ALA A 29 0.53 -8.47 -7.72
C ALA A 29 -0.97 -8.61 -8.07
N ALA A 30 -1.87 -8.11 -7.22
CA ALA A 30 -3.31 -8.05 -7.49
C ALA A 30 -3.74 -6.83 -8.32
N GLY A 31 -2.81 -5.97 -8.74
CA GLY A 31 -3.08 -4.76 -9.53
C GLY A 31 -3.57 -3.56 -8.69
N LEU A 32 -3.50 -3.66 -7.37
CA LEU A 32 -3.80 -2.54 -6.48
C LEU A 32 -2.63 -1.54 -6.47
N ARG A 33 -2.94 -0.27 -6.19
CA ARG A 33 -1.91 0.67 -5.74
C ARG A 33 -1.58 0.41 -4.27
N THR A 34 -0.39 0.78 -3.84
CA THR A 34 0.16 0.39 -2.53
C THR A 34 0.72 1.60 -1.78
N ALA A 35 0.41 1.69 -0.49
CA ALA A 35 1.01 2.67 0.40
C ALA A 35 1.60 1.95 1.62
N HIS A 36 2.93 1.99 1.76
CA HIS A 36 3.60 1.50 2.95
C HIS A 36 3.49 2.52 4.09
N LEU A 37 2.85 2.13 5.19
CA LEU A 37 2.72 2.94 6.39
C LEU A 37 3.83 2.61 7.39
N ARG A 38 4.77 3.53 7.56
CA ARG A 38 5.83 3.43 8.58
C ARG A 38 5.29 3.79 9.95
N ARG A 39 4.53 2.88 10.55
CA ARG A 39 3.99 2.97 11.91
C ARG A 39 4.12 1.64 12.63
N GLY A 40 4.44 1.67 13.93
CA GLY A 40 4.60 0.46 14.72
C GLY A 40 5.91 -0.29 14.41
N PRO A 41 6.19 -1.39 15.12
CA PRO A 41 7.47 -2.08 15.06
C PRO A 41 7.77 -2.68 13.68
N TYR A 42 6.78 -3.25 12.99
CA TYR A 42 6.99 -3.84 11.66
C TYR A 42 7.20 -2.80 10.57
N GLY A 43 6.38 -1.74 10.55
CA GLY A 43 6.57 -0.63 9.61
C GLY A 43 7.96 0.03 9.74
N HIS A 44 8.55 0.06 10.94
CA HIS A 44 9.93 0.52 11.12
C HIS A 44 10.97 -0.53 10.75
N LEU A 45 10.76 -1.80 11.08
CA LEU A 45 11.66 -2.90 10.77
C LEU A 45 11.94 -3.02 9.27
N TRP A 46 10.90 -2.84 8.44
CA TRP A 46 10.96 -3.08 7.01
C TRP A 46 11.15 -1.81 6.16
N ALA A 47 11.20 -0.62 6.78
CA ALA A 47 11.12 0.67 6.08
C ALA A 47 12.15 0.89 4.95
N ASP A 48 13.27 0.17 5.00
CA ASP A 48 14.40 0.29 4.08
C ASP A 48 14.61 -0.93 3.18
N THR A 49 13.67 -1.86 3.11
CA THR A 49 13.78 -2.95 2.13
C THR A 49 13.45 -2.49 0.72
N SER A 50 13.99 -3.18 -0.28
CA SER A 50 13.67 -2.97 -1.70
C SER A 50 12.17 -3.05 -1.99
N GLU A 51 11.49 -3.96 -1.31
CA GLU A 51 10.07 -4.25 -1.45
C GLU A 51 9.22 -3.06 -0.98
N VAL A 52 9.61 -2.43 0.14
CA VAL A 52 8.95 -1.19 0.59
C VAL A 52 9.22 -0.02 -0.34
N ARG A 53 10.43 0.06 -0.93
CA ARG A 53 10.76 1.09 -1.92
C ARG A 53 9.95 0.96 -3.22
N ALA A 54 9.44 -0.23 -3.51
CA ALA A 54 8.58 -0.47 -4.67
C ALA A 54 7.11 -0.07 -4.45
N ALA A 55 6.70 0.28 -3.21
CA ALA A 55 5.36 0.80 -2.97
C ALA A 55 5.16 2.17 -3.66
N ASP A 56 3.95 2.43 -4.16
CA ASP A 56 3.61 3.69 -4.84
C ASP A 56 3.81 4.89 -3.90
N TRP A 57 3.48 4.72 -2.62
CA TRP A 57 3.70 5.71 -1.58
C TRP A 57 4.31 5.11 -0.31
N ARG A 58 5.09 5.93 0.38
CA ARG A 58 5.59 5.64 1.74
C ARG A 58 5.16 6.78 2.65
N ILE A 59 4.31 6.48 3.62
CA ILE A 59 3.65 7.45 4.50
C ILE A 59 3.96 7.15 5.95
N THR A 60 3.78 8.14 6.82
CA THR A 60 3.97 7.99 8.27
C THR A 60 2.66 8.10 9.04
N ALA A 61 1.63 8.68 8.43
CA ALA A 61 0.29 8.77 8.99
C ALA A 61 -0.78 8.51 7.92
N LEU A 62 -1.92 7.95 8.32
CA LEU A 62 -3.06 7.77 7.41
C LEU A 62 -3.63 9.11 6.93
N THR A 63 -3.42 10.18 7.69
CA THR A 63 -3.79 11.55 7.32
C THR A 63 -2.98 12.10 6.16
N ASP A 64 -1.91 11.43 5.73
CA ASP A 64 -1.13 11.79 4.54
C ASP A 64 -1.87 11.40 3.25
N LEU A 65 -2.83 10.46 3.30
CA LEU A 65 -3.50 9.92 2.11
C LEU A 65 -4.32 10.95 1.31
N PRO A 66 -5.12 11.85 1.91
CA PRO A 66 -5.96 12.77 1.15
C PRO A 66 -5.19 13.64 0.14
N VAL A 67 -3.96 14.05 0.46
CA VAL A 67 -3.13 14.87 -0.44
C VAL A 67 -2.41 14.03 -1.51
N LEU A 68 -2.24 12.73 -1.29
CA LEU A 68 -1.59 11.82 -2.23
C LEU A 68 -2.57 11.21 -3.25
N LEU A 69 -3.85 11.12 -2.88
CA LEU A 69 -4.90 10.45 -3.67
C LEU A 69 -5.80 11.42 -4.44
N THR A 70 -5.45 12.70 -4.50
CA THR A 70 -6.11 13.68 -5.38
C THR A 70 -5.88 13.29 -6.84
N SER A 71 -6.99 13.11 -7.56
CA SER A 71 -7.04 12.68 -8.96
C SER A 71 -6.55 13.72 -9.95
#